data_AF-A0A5J4PEH2-F1
#
_entry.id   AF-A0A5J4PEH2-F1
#
_cell.length_a   1.000
_cell.length_b   1.000
_cell.length_c   1.000
_cell.angle_alpha   90.00
_cell.angle_beta   90.00
_cell.angle_gamma   90.00
#
_symmetry.space_group_name_H-M   'P 1'
#
loop_
_entity.id
_entity.type
_entity.pdbx_description
1 polymer ?
#
loop_
_entity_poly.entity_id
_entity_poly.type
_entity_poly.pdbx_seq_one_letter_code
_entity_poly.pdbx_strand_id
1 'polypeptide(L)' 'GNGISKDTEAHINHRLFIPSYPPERETSESLNVAVATAIVCAEFRRIC' A
#
# COMPACT_ATOMS: atom_id res chain seq x y z
N GLY A 1 -9.30 -8.67 5.28
CA GLY A 1 -8.42 -9.36 4.31
C GLY A 1 -7.30 -10.04 5.06
N ASN A 2 -6.73 -11.12 4.53
CA ASN A 2 -5.70 -11.92 5.25
C ASN A 2 -4.26 -11.38 5.09
N GLY A 3 -4.10 -10.19 4.52
CA GLY A 3 -2.79 -9.60 4.27
C GLY A 3 -1.93 -10.45 3.32
N ILE A 4 -0.61 -10.35 3.50
CA ILE A 4 0.39 -11.11 2.74
C ILE A 4 0.67 -12.42 3.48
N SER A 5 0.80 -13.53 2.76
CA SER A 5 1.17 -14.82 3.38
C SER A 5 2.61 -14.80 3.90
N LYS A 6 2.90 -15.59 4.94
CA LYS A 6 4.25 -15.67 5.54
C LYS A 6 5.34 -16.03 4.53
N ASP A 7 5.04 -16.94 3.61
CA ASP A 7 5.99 -17.38 2.58
C ASP A 7 6.34 -16.24 1.63
N THR A 8 5.36 -15.41 1.24
CA THR A 8 5.61 -14.23 0.40
C THR A 8 6.29 -13.11 1.20
N GLU A 9 5.89 -12.93 2.45
CA GLU A 9 6.45 -11.91 3.35
C GLU A 9 7.95 -12.11 3.59
N ALA A 10 8.44 -13.35 3.62
CA ALA A 10 9.86 -13.69 3.74
C ALA A 10 10.74 -13.19 2.58
N HIS A 11 10.14 -12.90 1.42
CA HIS A 11 10.84 -12.39 0.24
C HIS A 11 10.79 -10.86 0.12
N ILE A 12 10.10 -10.16 1.02
CA ILE A 12 9.95 -8.70 0.97
C ILE A 12 11.15 -8.03 1.65
N ASN A 13 11.96 -7.31 0.88
CA ASN A 13 13.09 -6.52 1.39
C ASN A 13 12.71 -5.09 1.81
N HIS A 14 11.65 -4.54 1.21
CA HIS A 14 11.17 -3.18 1.48
C HIS A 14 9.65 -3.14 1.49
N ARG A 15 9.07 -2.52 2.52
CA ARG A 15 7.63 -2.27 2.60
C ARG A 15 7.32 -0.84 2.22
N LEU A 16 6.25 -0.66 1.47
CA LEU A 16 5.71 0.63 1.07
C LEU A 16 4.39 0.84 1.81
N PHE A 17 4.14 2.07 2.24
CA PHE A 17 2.91 2.46 2.92
C PHE A 17 2.29 3.64 2.20
N ILE A 18 0.98 3.59 1.98
CA ILE A 18 0.20 4.73 1.47
C ILE A 18 -0.26 5.53 2.69
N PRO A 19 0.12 6.81 2.83
CA PRO A 19 -0.31 7.62 3.96
C PRO A 19 -1.81 7.91 3.88
N SER A 20 -2.46 7.99 5.05
CA SER A 20 -3.85 8.44 5.15
C SER A 20 -4.00 9.90 4.71
N TYR A 21 -5.13 10.22 4.07
CA TYR A 21 -5.46 11.59 3.67
C TYR A 21 -6.96 11.87 3.89
N PRO A 22 -7.33 12.99 4.55
CA PRO A 22 -6.44 13.97 5.19
C PRO A 22 -5.76 13.40 6.45
N PRO A 23 -4.55 13.85 6.79
CA PRO A 23 -3.71 13.25 7.84
C PRO A 23 -4.32 13.32 9.26
N GLU A 24 -5.25 14.25 9.49
CA GLU A 24 -5.90 14.46 10.80
C GLU A 24 -7.19 13.64 10.98
N ARG A 25 -7.56 12.83 9.98
CA ARG A 25 -8.78 12.03 10.03
C ARG A 25 -8.44 10.55 10.04
N GLU A 26 -9.00 9.84 11.02
CA GLU A 26 -9.02 8.38 10.98
C GLU A 26 -9.79 7.93 9.73
N THR A 27 -9.04 7.42 8.77
CA THR A 27 -9.57 6.71 7.61
C THR A 27 -9.69 5.23 7.95
N SER A 28 -10.47 4.49 7.16
CA SER A 28 -10.58 3.04 7.31
C SER A 28 -9.21 2.35 7.39
N GLU A 29 -9.14 1.26 8.16
CA GLU A 29 -7.92 0.55 8.56
C GLU A 29 -7.01 0.14 7.37
N SER A 30 -7.56 0.01 6.16
CA SER A 30 -6.81 -0.26 4.92
C SER A 30 -7.59 0.17 3.67
N LEU A 31 -6.85 0.49 2.59
CA LEU A 31 -7.45 0.75 1.28
C LEU A 31 -7.82 -0.56 0.57
N ASN A 32 -8.79 -0.48 -0.35
CA ASN A 32 -9.03 -1.55 -1.30
C ASN A 32 -7.76 -1.86 -2.12
N VAL A 33 -7.50 -3.15 -2.37
CA VAL A 33 -6.29 -3.62 -3.07
C VAL A 33 -6.10 -2.97 -4.45
N ALA A 34 -7.18 -2.76 -5.22
CA ALA A 34 -7.10 -2.15 -6.54
C ALA A 34 -6.69 -0.66 -6.44
N VAL A 35 -7.23 0.06 -5.45
CA VAL A 35 -6.89 1.46 -5.19
C VAL A 35 -5.43 1.60 -4.76
N ALA A 36 -4.99 0.77 -3.81
CA ALA A 36 -3.61 0.78 -3.34
C ALA A 36 -2.62 0.49 -4.50
N THR A 37 -2.95 -0.50 -5.34
CA THR A 37 -2.15 -0.85 -6.52
C THR A 37 -2.07 0.31 -7.52
N ALA A 38 -3.19 0.96 -7.83
CA ALA A 38 -3.21 2.07 -8.77
C ALA A 38 -2.35 3.26 -8.30
N ILE A 39 -2.41 3.60 -7.00
CA ILE A 39 -1.59 4.66 -6.40
C ILE A 39 -0.11 4.31 -6.51
N VAL A 40 0.27 3.09 -6.12
CA VAL A 40 1.66 2.62 -6.18
C VAL A 40 2.19 2.67 -7.62
N CYS A 41 1.44 2.13 -8.58
CA CYS A 41 1.82 2.17 -9.99
C CYS A 41 1.96 3.60 -10.52
N ALA A 42 1.08 4.53 -10.11
CA ALA A 42 1.18 5.93 -10.51
C ALA A 42 2.43 6.60 -9.96
N GLU A 43 2.79 6.35 -8.71
CA GLU A 43 3.99 6.94 -8.09
C GLU A 43 5.27 6.40 -8.72
N PHE A 44 5.36 5.08 -8.98
CA PHE A 44 6.51 4.52 -9.69
C PHE A 44 6.67 5.11 -11.09
N ARG A 45 5.56 5.31 -11.85
CA ARG A 45 5.63 5.99 -13.15
C ARG A 45 6.04 7.46 -13.06
N ARG A 46 5.81 8.14 -11.93
CA ARG A 46 6.18 9.55 -11.74
C ARG A 46 7.68 9.71 -11.48
N ILE A 47 8.31 8.69 -10.89
CA ILE A 47 9.72 8.69 -10.53
C ILE A 47 10.61 8.26 -11.72
N CYS A 48 10.06 7.50 -12.68
CA CYS A 48 10.70 7.18 -13.96
C CYS A 48 10.63 8.35 -14.94
#